data_AF-A1DJI8-F1
#
_entry.id   AF-A1DJI8-F1
#
_cell.length_a   1.000
_cell.length_b   1.000
_cell.length_c   1.000
_cell.angle_alpha   90.00
_cell.angle_beta   90.00
_cell.angle_gamma   90.00
#
_symmetry.space_group_name_H-M   'P 1'
#
loop_
_entity.id
_entity.type
_entity.pdbx_description
1 polymer ?
#
loop_
_entity_poly.entity_id
_entity_poly.type
_entity_poly.pdbx_seq_one_letter_code
_entity_poly.pdbx_strand_id
1 'polypeptide(L)'
;MVRYAKPAAVQMQETAEAIGWLKQQTGGLPQLKDESRLIIYQGRHEVFLTLMTPGTRYVEYLETTIPTTPEPETFMKMKTFGPWDINQRPDLEDLCLTLISFLLAAEEAAQAQ
;
A
#
# COMPACT_ATOMS: atom_id res chain seq x y z
N MET A 1 0.41 -1.73 -18.84
CA MET A 1 -0.24 -3.02 -18.50
C MET A 1 -1.63 -2.69 -17.99
N VAL A 2 -2.68 -3.40 -18.40
CA VAL A 2 -4.04 -3.21 -17.84
C VAL A 2 -4.19 -4.21 -16.71
N ARG A 3 -4.58 -3.76 -15.51
CA ARG A 3 -4.54 -4.59 -14.29
C ARG A 3 -5.40 -5.84 -14.43
N TYR A 4 -6.61 -5.70 -14.97
CA TYR A 4 -7.52 -6.81 -15.24
C TYR A 4 -6.99 -7.84 -16.24
N ALA A 5 -6.12 -7.43 -17.17
CA ALA A 5 -5.57 -8.36 -18.15
C ALA A 5 -4.49 -9.27 -17.55
N LYS A 6 -3.78 -8.82 -16.50
CA LYS A 6 -2.67 -9.56 -15.86
C LYS A 6 -2.60 -9.30 -14.35
N PRO A 7 -3.63 -9.69 -13.58
CA PRO A 7 -3.73 -9.33 -12.16
C PRO A 7 -2.55 -9.87 -11.33
N ALA A 8 -2.15 -11.12 -11.56
CA ALA A 8 -1.04 -11.75 -10.82
C ALA A 8 0.32 -11.06 -11.06
N ALA A 9 0.59 -10.63 -12.30
CA ALA A 9 1.85 -9.96 -12.63
C ALA A 9 1.91 -8.54 -12.02
N VAL A 10 0.78 -7.83 -12.02
CA VAL A 10 0.67 -6.51 -11.37
C VAL A 10 0.84 -6.66 -9.87
N GLN A 11 0.14 -7.62 -9.25
CA GLN A 11 0.26 -7.88 -7.82
C GLN A 11 1.70 -8.25 -7.43
N MET A 12 2.37 -9.09 -8.22
CA MET A 12 3.77 -9.43 -7.99
C MET A 12 4.68 -8.20 -8.03
N GLN A 13 4.45 -7.27 -8.98
CA GLN A 13 5.19 -6.01 -9.06
C GLN A 13 4.91 -5.09 -7.88
N GLU A 14 3.63 -4.87 -7.54
CA GLU A 14 3.21 -4.04 -6.40
C GLU A 14 3.76 -4.59 -5.08
N THR A 15 3.74 -5.92 -4.88
CA THR A 15 4.34 -6.58 -3.72
C THR A 15 5.86 -6.40 -3.70
N ALA A 16 6.55 -6.56 -4.82
CA ALA A 16 8.01 -6.38 -4.87
C ALA A 16 8.43 -4.94 -4.53
N GLU A 17 7.70 -3.94 -5.03
CA GLU A 17 7.90 -2.52 -4.71
C GLU A 17 7.67 -2.24 -3.22
N ALA A 18 6.57 -2.74 -2.69
CA ALA A 18 6.24 -2.73 -1.27
C ALA A 18 7.37 -3.25 -0.38
N ILE A 19 7.91 -4.43 -0.70
CA ILE A 19 9.02 -5.04 0.08
C ILE A 19 10.29 -4.21 -0.08
N GLY A 20 10.58 -3.74 -1.29
CA GLY A 20 11.70 -2.84 -1.54
C GLY A 20 11.69 -1.62 -0.61
N TRP A 21 10.52 -0.99 -0.44
CA TRP A 21 10.34 0.14 0.46
C TRP A 21 10.41 -0.22 1.94
N LEU A 22 9.94 -1.40 2.34
CA LEU A 22 10.08 -1.84 3.74
C LEU A 22 11.56 -2.03 4.11
N LYS A 23 12.37 -2.58 3.19
CA LYS A 23 13.80 -2.83 3.44
C LYS A 23 14.67 -1.59 3.30
N GLN A 24 14.31 -0.66 2.42
CA GLN A 24 14.96 0.63 2.34
C GLN A 24 14.33 1.53 3.42
N GLN A 25 14.98 1.66 4.58
CA GLN A 25 14.63 2.65 5.61
C GLN A 25 14.86 4.11 5.12
N THR A 26 14.36 4.46 3.94
CA THR A 26 14.36 5.82 3.43
C THR A 26 13.19 6.55 4.08
N GLY A 27 13.53 7.29 5.14
CA GLY A 27 12.60 8.13 5.89
C GLY A 27 11.81 9.09 5.00
N GLY A 28 10.57 9.35 5.41
CA GLY A 28 9.74 10.42 4.86
C GLY A 28 8.50 9.98 4.08
N LEU A 29 8.30 8.69 3.80
CA LEU A 29 7.03 8.25 3.22
C LEU A 29 5.92 8.32 4.28
N PRO A 30 4.80 9.02 4.02
CA PRO A 30 3.68 9.11 4.93
C PRO A 30 3.17 7.71 5.29
N GLN A 31 2.97 7.47 6.58
CA GLN A 31 2.44 6.23 7.12
C GLN A 31 1.13 6.52 7.83
N LEU A 32 0.21 5.56 7.78
CA LEU A 32 -0.99 5.58 8.62
C LEU A 32 -0.64 5.10 10.04
N LYS A 33 -1.57 5.25 10.98
CA LYS A 33 -1.38 4.88 12.40
C LYS A 33 -1.01 3.41 12.62
N ASP A 34 -1.43 2.53 11.72
CA ASP A 34 -1.17 1.09 11.75
C ASP A 34 0.07 0.69 10.92
N GLU A 35 0.98 1.64 10.67
CA GLU A 35 2.16 1.48 9.81
C GLU A 35 1.83 1.15 8.34
N SER A 36 0.54 1.22 7.96
CA SER A 36 0.12 1.00 6.59
C SER A 36 0.68 2.09 5.66
N ARG A 37 1.02 1.67 4.45
CA ARG A 37 1.44 2.57 3.37
C ARG A 37 0.49 2.44 2.19
N LEU A 38 0.35 3.54 1.45
CA LEU A 38 -0.48 3.61 0.26
C LEU A 38 0.38 3.49 -1.00
N ILE A 39 0.09 2.49 -1.83
CA ILE A 39 0.59 2.37 -3.20
C ILE A 39 -0.48 2.95 -4.13
N ILE A 40 -0.07 3.86 -5.01
CA ILE A 40 -0.94 4.40 -6.06
C ILE A 40 -0.47 3.82 -7.39
N TYR A 41 -1.34 3.04 -8.03
CA TYR A 41 -1.07 2.47 -9.35
C TYR A 41 -2.01 3.10 -10.38
N GLN A 42 -1.46 3.57 -11.49
CA GLN A 42 -2.24 4.04 -12.63
C GLN A 42 -1.94 3.20 -13.88
N GLY A 43 -2.98 2.62 -14.46
CA GLY A 43 -2.95 1.93 -15.74
C GLY A 43 -3.88 2.60 -16.76
N ARG A 44 -3.31 3.33 -17.72
CA ARG A 44 -4.08 4.15 -18.68
C ARG A 44 -4.99 5.15 -17.95
N HIS A 45 -6.31 4.98 -18.02
CA HIS A 45 -7.30 5.83 -17.36
C HIS A 45 -7.77 5.28 -16.01
N GLU A 46 -7.39 4.05 -15.66
CA GLU A 46 -7.78 3.43 -14.41
C GLU A 46 -6.73 3.71 -13.34
N VAL A 47 -7.17 4.24 -12.20
CA VAL A 47 -6.37 4.37 -10.98
C VAL A 47 -6.80 3.33 -9.98
N PHE A 48 -5.83 2.77 -9.27
CA PHE A 48 -6.02 1.85 -8.16
C PHE A 48 -5.21 2.30 -6.96
N LEU A 49 -5.81 2.15 -5.78
CA LEU A 49 -5.16 2.46 -4.51
C LEU A 49 -5.00 1.15 -3.75
N THR A 50 -3.79 0.85 -3.30
CA THR A 50 -3.51 -0.38 -2.55
C THR A 50 -2.90 -0.03 -1.19
N LEU A 51 -3.61 -0.36 -0.12
CA LEU A 51 -3.08 -0.31 1.24
C LEU A 51 -2.24 -1.54 1.51
N MET A 52 -0.99 -1.31 1.84
CA MET A 52 -0.04 -2.30 2.30
C MET A 52 0.08 -2.18 3.81
N THR A 53 -0.39 -3.19 4.54
CA THR A 53 -0.27 -3.27 6.00
C THR A 53 0.75 -4.36 6.34
N PRO A 54 2.00 -3.99 6.69
CA PRO A 54 2.96 -4.97 7.17
C PRO A 54 2.52 -5.48 8.55
N GLY A 55 2.56 -6.79 8.76
CA GLY A 55 2.48 -7.32 10.13
C GLY A 55 3.82 -7.07 10.83
N THR A 56 3.80 -6.78 12.13
CA THR A 56 5.03 -6.54 12.93
C THR A 56 6.05 -7.66 12.75
N ARG A 57 5.58 -8.92 12.76
CA ARG A 57 6.43 -10.12 12.56
C ARG A 57 6.88 -10.33 11.13
N TYR A 58 6.15 -9.78 10.16
CA TYR A 58 6.60 -9.78 8.78
C TYR A 58 7.81 -8.86 8.61
N VAL A 59 7.81 -7.70 9.27
CA VAL A 59 8.98 -6.81 9.32
C VAL A 59 10.15 -7.53 10.01
N GLU A 60 9.92 -8.17 11.16
CA GLU A 60 10.96 -8.97 11.83
C GLU A 60 11.53 -10.08 10.95
N TYR A 61 10.69 -10.79 10.19
CA TYR A 61 11.11 -11.80 9.22
C TYR A 61 11.93 -11.21 8.07
N LEU A 62 11.64 -9.99 7.61
CA LEU A 62 12.41 -9.34 6.56
C LEU A 62 13.81 -8.90 7.04
N GLU A 63 13.95 -8.63 8.34
CA GLU A 63 15.20 -8.21 9.00
C GLU A 63 16.02 -9.39 9.56
N THR A 64 15.37 -10.48 9.98
CA THR A 64 16.01 -11.64 10.63
C THR A 64 15.86 -12.91 9.80
N THR A 65 16.91 -13.73 9.71
CA THR A 65 16.90 -14.98 8.93
C THR A 65 16.16 -16.13 9.65
N ILE A 66 15.81 -15.97 10.94
CA ILE A 66 15.22 -17.03 11.77
C ILE A 66 14.08 -16.44 12.62
N PRO A 67 12.82 -16.85 12.42
CA PRO A 67 11.71 -16.43 13.26
C PRO A 67 11.91 -16.90 14.70
N THR A 68 11.81 -15.99 15.67
CA THR A 68 11.97 -16.28 17.11
C THR A 68 10.73 -16.92 17.75
N THR A 69 9.58 -16.94 17.07
CA THR A 69 8.31 -17.46 17.61
C THR A 69 7.46 -18.23 16.57
N PRO A 70 6.68 -19.25 16.99
CA PRO A 70 5.95 -20.17 16.09
C PRO A 70 4.56 -19.70 15.59
N GLU A 71 4.15 -18.46 15.83
CA GLU A 71 2.77 -17.98 15.59
C GLU A 71 2.48 -17.56 14.11
N PRO A 72 1.21 -17.33 13.71
CA PRO A 72 0.79 -17.30 12.29
C PRO A 72 0.91 -15.95 11.53
N GLU A 73 1.17 -14.80 12.16
CA GLU A 73 1.24 -13.51 11.44
C GLU A 73 2.54 -13.37 10.63
N THR A 74 2.60 -14.02 9.47
CA THR A 74 3.82 -14.17 8.67
C THR A 74 3.75 -13.48 7.32
N PHE A 75 2.65 -12.80 6.99
CA PHE A 75 2.44 -12.20 5.67
C PHE A 75 1.90 -10.78 5.74
N MET A 76 2.37 -9.95 4.80
CA MET A 76 1.87 -8.61 4.53
C MET A 76 0.47 -8.66 3.91
N LYS A 77 -0.44 -7.82 4.41
CA LYS A 77 -1.79 -7.68 3.84
C LYS A 77 -1.78 -6.58 2.79
N MET A 78 -2.38 -6.86 1.64
CA MET A 78 -2.57 -5.88 0.56
C MET A 78 -4.06 -5.76 0.27
N LYS A 79 -4.63 -4.58 0.51
CA LYS A 79 -6.04 -4.28 0.22
C LYS A 79 -6.12 -3.24 -0.89
N THR A 80 -6.69 -3.64 -2.02
CA THR A 80 -6.86 -2.80 -3.20
C THR A 80 -8.26 -2.21 -3.28
N PHE A 81 -8.34 -0.97 -3.74
CA PHE A 81 -9.54 -0.22 -4.09
C PHE A 81 -9.47 0.28 -5.54
N GLY A 82 -10.64 0.64 -6.09
CA GLY A 82 -10.83 1.03 -7.49
C GLY A 82 -11.44 -0.10 -8.33
N PRO A 83 -11.38 0.00 -9.67
CA PRO A 83 -10.78 1.08 -10.45
C PRO A 83 -11.58 2.39 -10.35
N TRP A 84 -10.88 3.52 -10.39
CA TRP A 84 -11.46 4.81 -10.72
C TRP A 84 -11.06 5.18 -12.15
N ASP A 85 -12.03 5.49 -13.01
CA ASP A 85 -11.77 6.03 -14.35
C ASP A 85 -11.59 7.55 -14.31
N ILE A 86 -10.37 8.03 -14.54
CA ILE A 86 -10.04 9.47 -14.49
C ILE A 86 -10.74 10.29 -15.60
N ASN A 87 -11.33 9.65 -16.62
CA ASN A 87 -12.14 10.34 -17.62
C ASN A 87 -13.59 10.53 -17.16
N GLN A 88 -14.02 9.84 -16.10
CA GLN A 88 -15.34 9.99 -15.50
C GLN A 88 -15.25 10.96 -14.33
N ARG A 89 -15.99 12.07 -14.42
CA ARG A 89 -16.02 13.09 -13.36
C ARG A 89 -16.41 12.52 -11.98
N PRO A 90 -17.43 11.66 -11.84
CA PRO A 90 -17.78 11.10 -10.52
C PRO A 90 -16.65 10.28 -9.90
N ASP A 91 -15.99 9.44 -10.69
CA ASP A 91 -14.85 8.64 -10.24
C ASP A 91 -13.68 9.52 -9.83
N LEU A 92 -13.41 10.60 -10.57
CA LEU A 92 -12.35 11.54 -10.23
C LEU A 92 -12.64 12.29 -8.93
N GLU A 93 -13.89 12.72 -8.71
CA GLU A 93 -14.33 13.35 -7.46
C GLU A 93 -14.15 12.39 -6.27
N ASP A 94 -14.59 11.14 -6.39
CA ASP A 94 -14.45 10.10 -5.36
C ASP A 94 -12.98 9.74 -5.08
N LEU A 95 -12.16 9.61 -6.14
CA LEU A 95 -10.73 9.36 -6.03
C LEU A 95 -10.03 10.50 -5.28
N CYS A 96 -10.33 11.75 -5.63
CA CYS A 96 -9.74 12.92 -4.96
C CYS A 96 -10.11 12.97 -3.48
N LEU A 97 -11.38 12.74 -3.14
CA LEU A 97 -11.84 12.68 -1.75
C LEU A 97 -11.15 11.56 -0.97
N THR A 98 -10.99 10.39 -1.58
CA THR A 98 -10.30 9.25 -0.98
C THR A 98 -8.83 9.57 -0.72
N LEU A 99 -8.12 10.16 -1.69
CA LEU A 99 -6.72 10.55 -1.55
C LEU A 99 -6.52 11.61 -0.46
N ILE A 100 -7.38 12.62 -0.41
CA ILE A 100 -7.34 13.65 0.65
C ILE A 100 -7.55 13.00 2.03
N SER A 101 -8.47 12.04 2.13
CA SER A 101 -8.74 11.33 3.38
C SER A 101 -7.50 10.55 3.86
N PHE A 102 -6.79 9.88 2.95
CA PHE A 102 -5.54 9.19 3.28
C PHE A 102 -4.42 10.17 3.67
N LEU A 103 -4.31 11.31 2.98
CA LEU A 103 -3.32 12.33 3.30
C LEU A 103 -3.55 12.90 4.72
N LEU A 104 -4.79 13.25 5.05
CA LEU A 104 -5.15 13.74 6.38
C LEU A 104 -4.87 12.68 7.46
N ALA A 105 -5.21 11.42 7.21
CA ALA A 105 -4.94 10.33 8.15
C ALA A 105 -3.43 10.10 8.36
N ALA A 106 -2.63 10.26 7.30
CA ALA A 106 -1.17 10.15 7.40
C ALA A 106 -0.54 11.36 8.12
N GLU A 107 -1.07 12.56 7.92
CA GLU A 107 -0.66 13.76 8.65
C GLU A 107 -0.97 13.63 10.15
N GLU A 108 -2.17 13.16 10.50
CA GLU A 108 -2.55 12.89 11.89
C GLU A 108 -1.62 11.86 12.55
N ALA A 109 -1.26 10.81 11.81
CA ALA A 109 -0.31 9.80 12.29
C ALA A 109 1.10 10.38 12.49
N ALA A 110 1.56 11.25 11.60
CA ALA A 110 2.87 11.90 11.69
C ALA A 110 2.95 12.89 12.87
N GLN A 111 1.85 13.57 13.22
CA GLN A 111 1.80 14.49 14.37
C GLN A 111 1.74 13.76 15.72
N ALA A 112 1.35 12.48 15.74
CA ALA A 112 1.26 11.66 16.94
C ALA A 112 2.57 10.94 17.32
N GLN A 113 3.61 11.04 16.48
CA GLN A 113 4.95 10.48 16.68
C GLN A 113 5.90 11.51 17.31
#